data_AF-A0A2N3DLQ0-F1
#
_entry.id   AF-A0A2N3DLQ0-F1
#
_cell.length_a   1.000
_cell.length_b   1.000
_cell.length_c   1.000
_cell.angle_alpha   90.00
_cell.angle_beta   90.00
_cell.angle_gamma   90.00
#
_symmetry.space_group_name_H-M   'P 1'
#
loop_
_entity.id
_entity.type
_entity.pdbx_description
1 polymer ?
#
loop_
_entity_poly.entity_id
_entity_poly.type
_entity_poly.pdbx_seq_one_letter_code
_entity_poly.pdbx_strand_id
1 'polypeptide(L)'
;GAPSAPSPSGEGGETAAPQPAAAVGGAAGGGGIASRGPAIVTRYEGANAIIVAANPDVQRMLGELIRQLDSRREQVLVEAIVVEIGDDAARRLGVQFLLGGKNIPFAATSYSNAQPNILTLGGAYAAHELSRETTTVNGETIVTQQTSALGNSLQEAAAASLLSASGGFAGFAGDIGRGTVFGAIINAVKSDTTSNLLATPHIVTLDNQQAKFLVGQEVPVTTGEALSNNFDNAFRTVQREEVGIKLEVTPQVNAAGEVKLFLRQEVSSVAGPVSSRSSDLILNKRAFETVLTVDDGEILAIGGLLNDDERKTIERIPLLSDIPLVGELFKSRSRTRAKTNLMVFIRPTILRSRADNAALTARRYGYIRDVQAWRNPGEEPALDTLVRDYLGTVPPAPTPPSAADVTIVPIDLPPSVPEAQP
;
A
#
# COMPACT_ATOMS: atom_id res chain seq x y z
N GLY A 1 -23.46 -18.47 61.75
CA GLY A 1 -23.32 -19.09 63.08
C GLY A 1 -22.82 -20.50 62.89
N ALA A 2 -21.67 -20.84 63.46
CA ALA A 2 -21.25 -22.22 63.66
C ALA A 2 -22.12 -22.88 64.75
N PRO A 3 -22.26 -24.22 64.78
CA PRO A 3 -21.34 -25.04 65.59
C PRO A 3 -20.94 -26.37 64.91
N SER A 4 -19.71 -26.85 65.02
CA SER A 4 -19.08 -27.65 66.10
C SER A 4 -19.57 -29.11 66.17
N ALA A 5 -18.60 -30.03 66.09
CA ALA A 5 -18.67 -31.50 66.12
C ALA A 5 -19.32 -32.11 67.38
N PRO A 6 -19.50 -33.44 67.42
CA PRO A 6 -18.49 -34.27 68.11
C PRO A 6 -18.27 -35.69 67.54
N SER A 7 -17.08 -36.27 67.81
CA SER A 7 -16.79 -37.71 67.77
C SER A 7 -17.42 -38.44 68.97
N PRO A 8 -17.57 -39.78 68.94
CA PRO A 8 -16.61 -40.60 69.70
C PRO A 8 -16.32 -42.04 69.17
N SER A 9 -15.11 -42.50 69.52
CA SER A 9 -14.58 -43.84 69.84
C SER A 9 -15.35 -45.16 69.59
N GLY A 10 -14.59 -46.20 69.20
CA GLY A 10 -14.61 -47.50 69.90
C GLY A 10 -14.62 -48.77 69.04
N GLU A 11 -13.51 -49.55 69.12
CA GLU A 11 -13.36 -51.02 69.07
C GLU A 11 -13.97 -51.80 67.87
N GLY A 12 -13.30 -52.72 67.17
CA GLY A 12 -12.31 -53.72 67.55
C GLY A 12 -12.79 -55.06 66.97
N GLY A 13 -11.93 -55.84 66.29
CA GLY A 13 -12.26 -57.23 65.91
C GLY A 13 -11.65 -57.73 64.60
N GLU A 14 -10.45 -58.30 64.70
CA GLU A 14 -9.82 -59.17 63.72
C GLU A 14 -10.63 -60.45 63.48
N THR A 15 -10.61 -61.01 62.27
CA THR A 15 -9.93 -62.28 61.91
C THR A 15 -10.41 -62.86 60.58
N ALA A 16 -9.52 -63.62 59.96
CA ALA A 16 -9.43 -63.93 58.55
C ALA A 16 -9.96 -65.32 58.15
N ALA A 17 -10.31 -65.43 56.85
CA ALA A 17 -10.13 -66.56 55.91
C ALA A 17 -10.84 -67.91 56.21
N PRO A 18 -11.32 -68.68 55.21
CA PRO A 18 -10.49 -69.19 54.11
C PRO A 18 -11.14 -69.35 52.70
N GLN A 19 -10.27 -69.45 51.69
CA GLN A 19 -10.46 -70.02 50.33
C GLN A 19 -10.65 -71.56 50.38
N PRO A 20 -10.83 -72.30 49.25
CA PRO A 20 -11.39 -71.98 47.92
C PRO A 20 -12.37 -73.08 47.40
N ALA A 21 -13.03 -72.86 46.27
CA ALA A 21 -13.54 -73.95 45.43
C ALA A 21 -13.39 -73.58 43.94
N ALA A 22 -12.71 -74.43 43.19
CA ALA A 22 -12.62 -74.37 41.74
C ALA A 22 -13.54 -75.42 41.13
N ALA A 23 -14.33 -75.06 40.11
CA ALA A 23 -14.74 -75.97 39.04
C ALA A 23 -15.34 -75.24 37.83
N VAL A 24 -14.56 -75.27 36.74
CA VAL A 24 -14.93 -75.64 35.36
C VAL A 24 -15.92 -74.76 34.55
N GLY A 25 -15.34 -74.02 33.61
CA GLY A 25 -15.51 -74.27 32.16
C GLY A 25 -16.81 -73.83 31.49
N GLY A 26 -16.77 -72.66 30.84
CA GLY A 26 -17.72 -72.26 29.82
C GLY A 26 -17.06 -71.32 28.83
N ALA A 27 -16.46 -71.87 27.77
CA ALA A 27 -15.99 -71.11 26.63
C ALA A 27 -17.20 -70.59 25.85
N ALA A 28 -17.48 -69.30 25.98
CA ALA A 28 -18.31 -68.55 25.04
C ALA A 28 -17.48 -67.38 24.52
N GLY A 29 -17.07 -67.49 23.25
CA GLY A 29 -16.43 -66.41 22.53
C GLY A 29 -17.33 -65.19 22.48
N GLY A 30 -16.97 -64.17 23.25
CA GLY A 30 -17.59 -62.85 23.25
C GLY A 30 -16.54 -61.80 22.96
N GLY A 31 -16.05 -61.76 21.72
CA GLY A 31 -15.27 -60.64 21.21
C GLY A 31 -16.15 -59.40 21.07
N GLY A 32 -16.58 -58.82 22.19
CA GLY A 32 -17.45 -57.65 22.24
C GLY A 32 -16.81 -56.57 23.10
N ILE A 33 -16.33 -55.50 22.44
CA ILE A 33 -16.25 -54.06 22.78
C ILE A 33 -15.88 -53.62 24.24
N ALA A 34 -16.22 -54.36 25.29
CA ALA A 34 -15.91 -54.06 26.70
C ALA A 34 -14.46 -54.36 27.14
N SER A 35 -13.65 -55.05 26.32
CA SER A 35 -12.23 -55.35 26.63
C SER A 35 -11.25 -54.32 26.06
N ARG A 36 -11.72 -53.30 25.32
CA ARG A 36 -10.89 -52.14 24.96
C ARG A 36 -11.01 -51.13 26.10
N GLY A 37 -10.19 -51.31 27.14
CA GLY A 37 -10.10 -50.33 28.24
C GLY A 37 -9.82 -48.92 27.71
N PRO A 38 -10.17 -47.86 28.48
CA PRO A 38 -9.98 -46.49 28.04
C PRO A 38 -8.50 -46.23 27.74
N ALA A 39 -8.22 -45.62 26.58
CA ALA A 39 -6.89 -45.14 26.25
C ALA A 39 -6.70 -43.75 26.87
N ILE A 40 -5.62 -43.57 27.62
CA ILE A 40 -5.19 -42.28 28.14
C ILE A 40 -4.04 -41.80 27.26
N VAL A 41 -4.23 -40.65 26.62
CA VAL A 41 -3.21 -39.98 25.80
C VAL A 41 -2.89 -38.65 26.46
N THR A 42 -1.65 -38.49 26.90
CA THR A 42 -1.18 -37.26 27.57
C THR A 42 0.01 -36.69 26.82
N ARG A 43 0.02 -35.36 26.64
CA ARG A 43 1.16 -34.64 26.06
C ARG A 43 2.23 -34.37 27.13
N TYR A 44 3.48 -34.66 26.81
CA TYR A 44 4.64 -34.25 27.59
C TYR A 44 5.41 -33.18 26.82
N GLU A 45 5.16 -31.91 27.16
CA GLU A 45 5.63 -30.76 26.37
C GLU A 45 7.15 -30.62 26.36
N GLY A 46 7.83 -30.94 27.47
CA GLY A 46 9.27 -30.77 27.61
C GLY A 46 10.13 -31.61 26.66
N ALA A 47 9.58 -32.71 26.12
CA ALA A 47 10.28 -33.54 25.14
C ALA A 47 9.55 -33.64 23.80
N ASN A 48 8.52 -32.83 23.56
CA ASN A 48 7.62 -32.96 22.41
C ASN A 48 7.15 -34.42 22.20
N ALA A 49 6.76 -35.08 23.30
CA ALA A 49 6.39 -36.49 23.32
C ALA A 49 4.93 -36.66 23.74
N ILE A 50 4.32 -37.77 23.32
CA ILE A 50 3.01 -38.20 23.79
C ILE A 50 3.15 -39.53 24.54
N ILE A 51 2.47 -39.64 25.67
CA ILE A 51 2.42 -40.85 26.49
C ILE A 51 1.07 -41.50 26.24
N VAL A 52 1.09 -42.75 25.77
CA VAL A 52 -0.13 -43.52 25.44
C VAL A 52 -0.23 -44.73 26.37
N ALA A 53 -1.15 -44.65 27.33
CA ALA A 53 -1.50 -45.77 28.19
C ALA A 53 -2.82 -46.40 27.71
N ALA A 54 -2.73 -47.60 27.12
CA ALA A 54 -3.88 -48.32 26.58
C ALA A 54 -3.58 -49.84 26.52
N ASN A 55 -4.59 -50.66 26.22
CA ASN A 55 -4.40 -52.09 26.01
C ASN A 55 -3.50 -52.36 24.78
N PRO A 56 -2.77 -53.50 24.72
CA PRO A 56 -1.77 -53.76 23.67
C PRO A 56 -2.28 -53.65 22.23
N ASP A 57 -3.54 -54.01 21.98
CA ASP A 57 -4.17 -53.87 20.65
C ASP A 57 -4.37 -52.41 20.25
N VAL A 58 -4.81 -51.58 21.20
CA VAL A 58 -5.03 -50.14 20.99
C VAL A 58 -3.71 -49.40 20.87
N GLN A 59 -2.69 -49.79 21.64
CA GLN A 59 -1.35 -49.23 21.50
C GLN A 59 -0.76 -49.50 20.10
N ARG A 60 -0.94 -50.72 19.57
CA ARG A 60 -0.52 -51.05 18.20
C ARG A 60 -1.25 -50.19 17.16
N MET A 61 -2.58 -50.08 17.29
CA MET A 61 -3.40 -49.26 16.40
C MET A 61 -3.02 -47.77 16.44
N LEU A 62 -2.87 -47.18 17.64
CA LEU A 62 -2.45 -45.79 17.81
C LEU A 62 -1.01 -45.59 17.34
N GLY A 63 -0.13 -46.56 17.57
CA GLY A 63 1.26 -46.52 17.10
C GLY A 63 1.36 -46.44 15.58
N GLU A 64 0.60 -47.27 14.85
CA GLU A 64 0.56 -47.18 13.37
C GLU A 64 -0.05 -45.85 12.90
N LEU A 65 -1.12 -45.38 13.54
CA LEU A 65 -1.73 -44.09 13.22
C LEU A 65 -0.74 -42.93 13.43
N ILE A 66 -0.01 -42.92 14.55
CA ILE A 66 1.01 -41.90 14.83
C ILE A 66 2.11 -41.94 13.77
N ARG A 67 2.60 -43.11 13.35
CA ARG A 67 3.61 -43.21 12.29
C ARG A 67 3.11 -42.69 10.94
N GLN A 68 1.82 -42.85 10.64
CA GLN A 68 1.22 -42.28 9.42
C GLN A 68 1.05 -40.76 9.51
N LEU A 69 0.76 -40.22 10.70
CA LEU A 69 0.58 -38.78 10.93
C LEU A 69 1.92 -38.03 11.11
N ASP A 70 2.94 -38.67 11.67
CA ASP A 70 4.27 -38.11 11.91
C ASP A 70 5.12 -38.10 10.63
N SER A 71 4.60 -37.37 9.64
CA SER A 71 5.30 -37.09 8.39
C SER A 71 5.87 -35.67 8.42
N ARG A 72 6.97 -35.48 7.70
CA ARG A 72 7.56 -34.14 7.54
C ARG A 72 6.60 -33.28 6.70
N ARG A 73 6.10 -32.21 7.29
CA ARG A 73 5.31 -31.20 6.58
C ARG A 73 6.17 -30.50 5.54
N GLU A 74 5.60 -30.31 4.36
CA GLU A 74 6.21 -29.51 3.29
C GLU A 74 6.18 -28.03 3.67
N GLN A 75 7.11 -27.26 3.11
CA GLN A 75 7.10 -25.80 3.21
C GLN A 75 6.66 -25.23 1.87
N VAL A 76 6.03 -24.07 1.88
CA VAL A 76 5.59 -23.38 0.68
C VAL A 76 6.08 -21.94 0.75
N LEU A 77 6.85 -21.54 -0.26
CA LEU A 77 7.11 -20.15 -0.57
C LEU A 77 5.90 -19.60 -1.32
N VAL A 78 5.34 -18.50 -0.85
CA VAL A 78 4.28 -17.77 -1.53
C VAL A 78 4.83 -16.41 -1.92
N GLU A 79 4.81 -16.11 -3.22
CA GLU A 79 5.20 -14.81 -3.78
C GLU A 79 3.99 -14.15 -4.42
N ALA A 80 3.60 -12.98 -3.93
CA ALA A 80 2.62 -12.15 -4.64
C ALA A 80 3.34 -11.10 -5.48
N ILE A 81 2.78 -10.74 -6.63
CA ILE A 81 3.29 -9.71 -7.52
C ILE A 81 2.15 -8.74 -7.77
N VAL A 82 2.29 -7.51 -7.31
CA VAL A 82 1.33 -6.44 -7.52
C VAL A 82 1.92 -5.44 -8.50
N VAL A 83 1.23 -5.23 -9.61
CA VAL A 83 1.62 -4.27 -10.65
C VAL A 83 0.52 -3.23 -10.77
N GLU A 84 0.86 -1.96 -10.59
CA GLU A 84 -0.05 -0.84 -10.77
C GLU A 84 0.56 0.19 -11.71
N ILE A 85 -0.20 0.57 -12.74
CA ILE A 85 0.16 1.60 -13.71
C ILE A 85 -0.94 2.66 -13.68
N GLY A 86 -0.58 3.86 -13.25
CA GLY A 86 -1.44 5.05 -13.24
C GLY A 86 -1.06 6.02 -14.35
N ASP A 87 -2.04 6.67 -14.94
CA ASP A 87 -1.87 7.72 -15.94
C ASP A 87 -2.97 8.79 -15.74
N ASP A 88 -2.57 9.98 -15.31
CA ASP A 88 -3.43 11.13 -15.08
C ASP A 88 -3.09 12.26 -16.05
N ALA A 89 -3.96 12.49 -17.02
CA ALA A 89 -3.81 13.55 -18.00
C ALA A 89 -4.88 14.63 -17.82
N ALA A 90 -4.48 15.90 -17.79
CA ALA A 90 -5.42 17.02 -17.82
C ALA A 90 -5.07 18.02 -18.91
N ARG A 91 -6.08 18.52 -19.60
CA ARG A 91 -5.97 19.58 -20.61
C ARG A 91 -7.01 20.64 -20.34
N ARG A 92 -6.62 21.90 -20.21
CA ARG A 92 -7.55 23.02 -20.15
C ARG A 92 -7.13 24.11 -21.11
N LEU A 93 -8.11 24.76 -21.72
CA LEU A 93 -7.94 25.94 -22.56
C LEU A 93 -9.18 26.80 -22.41
N GLY A 94 -9.00 28.07 -22.07
CA GLY A 94 -10.10 29.02 -21.96
C GLY A 94 -9.66 30.44 -22.20
N VAL A 95 -10.60 31.27 -22.64
CA VAL A 95 -10.43 32.71 -22.78
C VAL A 95 -11.55 33.40 -22.03
N GLN A 96 -11.20 34.31 -21.14
CA GLN A 96 -12.14 35.09 -20.34
C GLN A 96 -12.00 36.57 -20.70
N PHE A 97 -13.10 37.31 -20.60
CA PHE A 97 -13.19 38.72 -20.97
C PHE A 97 -13.84 39.53 -19.85
N LEU A 98 -13.42 40.78 -19.73
CA LEU A 98 -13.97 41.77 -18.82
C LEU A 98 -14.11 43.09 -19.56
N LEU A 99 -15.25 43.72 -19.42
CA LEU A 99 -15.54 45.07 -19.89
C LEU A 99 -16.28 45.81 -18.77
N GLY A 100 -15.80 46.98 -18.38
CA GLY A 100 -16.47 47.77 -17.34
C GLY A 100 -15.73 49.05 -17.02
N GLY A 101 -16.38 49.98 -16.33
CA GLY A 101 -15.82 51.31 -16.07
C GLY A 101 -16.80 52.22 -15.34
N LYS A 102 -16.37 53.45 -15.05
CA LYS A 102 -17.21 54.43 -14.35
C LYS A 102 -18.35 54.90 -15.26
N ASN A 103 -19.60 54.71 -14.83
CA ASN A 103 -20.83 55.12 -15.54
C ASN A 103 -21.05 54.45 -16.92
N ILE A 104 -20.49 53.27 -17.14
CA ILE A 104 -20.77 52.44 -18.32
C ILE A 104 -21.31 51.06 -17.90
N PRO A 105 -22.11 50.39 -18.75
CA PRO A 105 -22.49 49.00 -18.51
C PRO A 105 -21.28 48.09 -18.40
N PHE A 106 -21.35 47.09 -17.53
CA PHE A 106 -20.31 46.07 -17.39
C PHE A 106 -20.75 44.78 -18.09
N ALA A 107 -19.78 44.04 -18.62
CA ALA A 107 -19.95 42.70 -19.15
C ALA A 107 -18.72 41.87 -18.80
N ALA A 108 -18.91 40.61 -18.47
CA ALA A 108 -17.81 39.72 -18.18
C ALA A 108 -18.14 38.29 -18.61
N THR A 109 -17.08 37.56 -18.93
CA THR A 109 -17.15 36.14 -19.25
C THR A 109 -16.11 35.47 -18.35
N SER A 110 -16.61 34.64 -17.44
CA SER A 110 -15.78 33.94 -16.47
C SER A 110 -16.25 32.50 -16.39
N TYR A 111 -15.31 31.58 -16.27
CA TYR A 111 -15.60 30.16 -16.25
C TYR A 111 -15.08 29.52 -14.97
N SER A 112 -15.86 28.62 -14.38
CA SER A 112 -15.51 28.00 -13.10
C SER A 112 -14.31 27.05 -13.26
N ASN A 113 -14.14 26.50 -14.46
CA ASN A 113 -13.04 25.62 -14.85
C ASN A 113 -11.78 26.37 -15.35
N ALA A 114 -11.76 27.71 -15.30
CA ALA A 114 -10.64 28.53 -15.73
C ALA A 114 -10.02 29.30 -14.54
N GLN A 115 -8.73 29.08 -14.32
CA GLN A 115 -7.94 29.76 -13.30
C GLN A 115 -6.67 30.32 -13.97
N PRO A 116 -6.27 31.56 -13.66
CA PRO A 116 -6.92 32.50 -12.74
C PRO A 116 -8.24 33.07 -13.30
N ASN A 117 -9.13 33.53 -12.41
CA ASN A 117 -10.45 34.03 -12.79
C ASN A 117 -10.38 35.52 -13.16
N ILE A 118 -10.94 35.93 -14.31
CA ILE A 118 -10.79 37.33 -14.76
C ILE A 118 -11.53 38.34 -13.87
N LEU A 119 -12.59 37.93 -13.16
CA LEU A 119 -13.35 38.83 -12.29
C LEU A 119 -12.58 39.21 -11.03
N THR A 120 -11.79 38.29 -10.47
CA THR A 120 -10.96 38.57 -9.30
C THR A 120 -9.83 39.53 -9.66
N LEU A 121 -9.14 39.28 -10.79
CA LEU A 121 -8.10 40.17 -11.32
C LEU A 121 -8.67 41.54 -11.71
N GLY A 122 -9.81 41.53 -12.40
CA GLY A 122 -10.52 42.73 -12.83
C GLY A 122 -11.02 43.59 -11.68
N GLY A 123 -11.57 42.96 -10.65
CA GLY A 123 -11.99 43.63 -9.42
C GLY A 123 -10.83 44.29 -8.69
N ALA A 124 -9.68 43.61 -8.57
CA ALA A 124 -8.48 44.19 -7.97
C ALA A 124 -7.94 45.39 -8.77
N TYR A 125 -7.92 45.28 -10.10
CA TYR A 125 -7.53 46.38 -10.98
C TYR A 125 -8.50 47.58 -10.86
N ALA A 126 -9.81 47.33 -10.93
CA ALA A 126 -10.83 48.37 -10.78
C ALA A 126 -10.80 49.02 -9.40
N ALA A 127 -10.53 48.25 -8.33
CA ALA A 127 -10.37 48.79 -6.99
C ALA A 127 -9.15 49.71 -6.87
N HIS A 128 -8.03 49.34 -7.50
CA HIS A 128 -6.84 50.19 -7.56
C HIS A 128 -7.14 51.51 -8.28
N GLU A 129 -7.77 51.46 -9.45
CA GLU A 129 -8.11 52.67 -10.21
C GLU A 129 -9.19 53.54 -9.54
N LEU A 130 -10.22 52.93 -8.92
CA LEU A 130 -11.27 53.67 -8.22
C LEU A 130 -10.79 54.27 -6.88
N SER A 131 -9.75 53.70 -6.26
CA SER A 131 -9.14 54.25 -5.04
C SER A 131 -8.35 55.54 -5.26
N ARG A 132 -8.04 55.87 -6.52
CA ARG A 132 -7.31 57.09 -6.90
C ARG A 132 -8.28 58.24 -7.11
N GLU A 133 -8.32 59.14 -6.14
CA GLU A 133 -9.02 60.42 -6.28
C GLU A 133 -8.01 61.50 -6.66
N THR A 134 -8.23 62.18 -7.78
CA THR A 134 -7.36 63.26 -8.24
C THR A 134 -8.04 64.58 -7.95
N THR A 135 -7.58 65.29 -6.92
CA THR A 135 -8.10 66.59 -6.54
C THR A 135 -7.11 67.66 -6.96
N THR A 136 -7.53 68.58 -7.83
CA THR A 136 -6.70 69.72 -8.20
C THR A 136 -7.02 70.88 -7.27
N VAL A 137 -6.08 71.26 -6.42
CA VAL A 137 -6.20 72.42 -5.53
C VAL A 137 -5.19 73.46 -6.02
N ASN A 138 -5.66 74.67 -6.36
CA ASN A 138 -4.82 75.78 -6.82
C ASN A 138 -3.89 75.46 -8.02
N GLY A 139 -4.32 74.58 -8.93
CA GLY A 139 -3.55 74.19 -10.11
C GLY A 139 -2.52 73.07 -9.89
N GLU A 140 -2.39 72.57 -8.66
CA GLU A 140 -1.55 71.42 -8.33
C GLU A 140 -2.40 70.15 -8.25
N THR A 141 -2.01 69.13 -9.00
CA THR A 141 -2.73 67.85 -9.09
C THR A 141 -2.30 66.95 -7.93
N ILE A 142 -3.14 66.81 -6.90
CA ILE A 142 -2.88 65.91 -5.78
C ILE A 142 -3.66 64.61 -6.01
N VAL A 143 -2.93 63.50 -6.16
CA VAL A 143 -3.54 62.16 -6.24
C VAL A 143 -3.59 61.58 -4.83
N THR A 144 -4.79 61.53 -4.24
CA THR A 144 -5.03 60.88 -2.96
C THR A 144 -5.51 59.45 -3.21
N GLN A 145 -4.81 58.47 -2.63
CA GLN A 145 -5.27 57.08 -2.62
C GLN A 145 -6.08 56.84 -1.34
N GLN A 146 -7.39 56.67 -1.46
CA GLN A 146 -8.22 56.22 -0.35
C GLN A 146 -8.22 54.68 -0.29
N THR A 147 -7.57 54.12 0.72
CA THR A 147 -7.60 52.68 0.96
C THR A 147 -9.00 52.24 1.39
N SER A 148 -9.66 51.45 0.55
CA SER A 148 -10.96 50.82 0.86
C SER A 148 -10.74 49.38 1.33
N ALA A 149 -11.44 48.98 2.39
CA ALA A 149 -11.40 47.59 2.88
C ALA A 149 -11.81 46.57 1.78
N LEU A 150 -12.75 46.95 0.91
CA LEU A 150 -13.14 46.13 -0.25
C LEU A 150 -12.04 46.08 -1.32
N GLY A 151 -11.28 47.16 -1.48
CA GLY A 151 -10.18 47.18 -2.45
C GLY A 151 -9.03 46.28 -2.03
N ASN A 152 -8.68 46.29 -0.75
CA ASN A 152 -7.66 45.39 -0.19
C ASN A 152 -8.08 43.92 -0.31
N SER A 153 -9.35 43.59 -0.03
CA SER A 153 -9.83 42.20 -0.15
C SER A 153 -9.85 41.69 -1.60
N LEU A 154 -10.16 42.55 -2.57
CA LEU A 154 -10.10 42.19 -3.99
C LEU A 154 -8.65 41.98 -4.45
N GLN A 155 -7.71 42.81 -4.00
CA GLN A 155 -6.28 42.63 -4.28
C GLN A 155 -5.73 41.34 -3.68
N GLU A 156 -6.13 40.99 -2.46
CA GLU A 156 -5.77 39.72 -1.82
C GLU A 156 -6.36 38.51 -2.58
N ALA A 157 -7.64 38.58 -2.97
CA ALA A 157 -8.28 37.52 -3.77
C ALA A 157 -7.63 37.36 -5.16
N ALA A 158 -7.21 38.45 -5.79
CA ALA A 158 -6.45 38.41 -7.05
C ALA A 158 -5.08 37.76 -6.85
N ALA A 159 -4.34 38.14 -5.80
CA ALA A 159 -3.07 37.52 -5.47
C ALA A 159 -3.22 36.01 -5.22
N ALA A 160 -4.24 35.60 -4.46
CA ALA A 160 -4.55 34.19 -4.23
C ALA A 160 -4.95 33.45 -5.52
N SER A 161 -5.72 34.10 -6.42
CA SER A 161 -6.09 33.54 -7.71
C SER A 161 -4.87 33.33 -8.62
N LEU A 162 -3.89 34.24 -8.59
CA LEU A 162 -2.64 34.10 -9.34
C LEU A 162 -1.73 33.03 -8.74
N LEU A 163 -1.65 32.95 -7.42
CA LEU A 163 -0.82 31.97 -6.73
C LEU A 163 -1.35 30.53 -6.88
N SER A 164 -2.68 30.39 -7.04
CA SER A 164 -3.35 29.10 -7.31
C SER A 164 -3.45 28.75 -8.80
N ALA A 165 -3.03 29.64 -9.69
CA ALA A 165 -3.06 29.37 -11.13
C ALA A 165 -2.10 28.23 -11.47
N SER A 166 -2.55 27.31 -12.34
CA SER A 166 -1.75 26.21 -12.85
C SER A 166 -1.74 26.22 -14.39
N GLY A 167 -0.60 25.91 -14.98
CA GLY A 167 -0.38 26.04 -16.41
C GLY A 167 0.08 27.44 -16.83
N GLY A 168 0.04 27.72 -18.13
CA GLY A 168 0.37 29.02 -18.69
C GLY A 168 -0.87 29.90 -18.80
N PHE A 169 -0.74 31.16 -18.43
CA PHE A 169 -1.76 32.16 -18.67
C PHE A 169 -1.13 33.46 -19.17
N ALA A 170 -1.86 34.18 -20.00
CA ALA A 170 -1.47 35.50 -20.49
C ALA A 170 -2.73 36.36 -20.56
N GLY A 171 -2.61 37.61 -20.16
CA GLY A 171 -3.73 38.53 -20.22
C GLY A 171 -3.28 39.95 -20.40
N PHE A 172 -4.23 40.79 -20.81
CA PHE A 172 -4.05 42.22 -20.88
C PHE A 172 -5.28 42.89 -20.27
N ALA A 173 -5.08 44.09 -19.74
CA ALA A 173 -6.13 44.99 -19.32
C ALA A 173 -5.72 46.41 -19.71
N GLY A 174 -6.65 47.21 -20.22
CA GLY A 174 -6.38 48.59 -20.60
C GLY A 174 -7.65 49.42 -20.77
N ASP A 175 -7.48 50.74 -20.66
CA ASP A 175 -8.56 51.70 -20.95
C ASP A 175 -8.73 51.84 -22.47
N ILE A 176 -9.95 51.63 -22.97
CA ILE A 176 -10.35 51.76 -24.37
C ILE A 176 -11.15 53.04 -24.66
N GLY A 177 -11.14 54.00 -23.74
CA GLY A 177 -11.73 55.34 -23.85
C GLY A 177 -12.90 55.57 -22.88
N ARG A 178 -13.08 56.83 -22.46
CA ARG A 178 -14.15 57.29 -21.54
C ARG A 178 -14.15 56.57 -20.17
N GLY A 179 -12.99 56.08 -19.72
CA GLY A 179 -12.88 55.31 -18.48
C GLY A 179 -13.39 53.88 -18.62
N THR A 180 -13.42 53.33 -19.83
CA THR A 180 -13.84 51.96 -20.13
C THR A 180 -12.64 51.05 -20.09
N VAL A 181 -12.61 50.10 -19.16
CA VAL A 181 -11.56 49.08 -19.08
C VAL A 181 -12.01 47.85 -19.85
N PHE A 182 -11.16 47.37 -20.74
CA PHE A 182 -11.28 46.06 -21.35
C PHE A 182 -10.11 45.19 -20.92
N GLY A 183 -10.41 43.96 -20.51
CA GLY A 183 -9.41 42.96 -20.20
C GLY A 183 -9.76 41.62 -20.84
N ALA A 184 -8.73 40.88 -21.19
CA ALA A 184 -8.85 39.49 -21.61
C ALA A 184 -7.73 38.66 -20.99
N ILE A 185 -8.04 37.41 -20.66
CA ILE A 185 -7.04 36.44 -20.22
C ILE A 185 -7.27 35.12 -20.92
N ILE A 186 -6.20 34.56 -21.47
CA ILE A 186 -6.14 33.19 -21.94
C ILE A 186 -5.41 32.34 -20.91
N ASN A 187 -5.93 31.16 -20.63
CA ASN A 187 -5.28 30.18 -19.79
C ASN A 187 -5.24 28.82 -20.49
N ALA A 188 -4.10 28.15 -20.41
CA ALA A 188 -3.86 26.87 -21.04
C ALA A 188 -3.03 25.97 -20.12
N VAL A 189 -3.46 24.73 -19.94
CA VAL A 189 -2.70 23.71 -19.20
C VAL A 189 -2.75 22.39 -19.95
N LYS A 190 -1.62 21.68 -19.96
CA LYS A 190 -1.52 20.28 -20.32
C LYS A 190 -0.64 19.61 -19.28
N SER A 191 -1.22 18.80 -18.42
CA SER A 191 -0.50 17.96 -17.45
C SER A 191 -0.63 16.49 -17.86
N ASP A 192 0.43 15.74 -17.59
CA ASP A 192 0.53 14.32 -17.89
C ASP A 192 1.39 13.70 -16.78
N THR A 193 0.77 12.90 -15.92
CA THR A 193 1.39 12.31 -14.74
C THR A 193 1.27 10.80 -14.82
N THR A 194 2.38 10.12 -15.00
CA THR A 194 2.44 8.66 -15.05
C THR A 194 3.01 8.09 -13.76
N SER A 195 2.45 6.98 -13.29
CA SER A 195 2.93 6.22 -12.12
C SER A 195 3.08 4.74 -12.48
N ASN A 196 4.15 4.11 -11.98
CA ASN A 196 4.36 2.67 -12.11
C ASN A 196 4.85 2.11 -10.77
N LEU A 197 4.13 1.13 -10.24
CA LEU A 197 4.41 0.47 -8.97
C LEU A 197 4.49 -1.04 -9.20
N LEU A 198 5.61 -1.62 -8.80
CA LEU A 198 5.81 -3.07 -8.73
C LEU A 198 6.17 -3.44 -7.30
N ALA A 199 5.33 -4.25 -6.66
CA ALA A 199 5.58 -4.79 -5.32
C ALA A 199 5.56 -6.31 -5.34
N THR A 200 6.58 -6.95 -4.78
CA THR A 200 6.72 -8.41 -4.76
C THR A 200 6.89 -8.97 -3.33
N PRO A 201 5.87 -8.88 -2.46
CA PRO A 201 5.95 -9.47 -1.12
C PRO A 201 6.01 -11.00 -1.21
N HIS A 202 6.80 -11.61 -0.34
CA HIS A 202 6.94 -13.05 -0.29
C HIS A 202 7.10 -13.55 1.16
N ILE A 203 6.63 -14.77 1.42
CA ILE A 203 6.74 -15.42 2.73
C ILE A 203 6.82 -16.94 2.57
N VAL A 204 7.61 -17.59 3.41
CA VAL A 204 7.69 -19.06 3.50
C VAL A 204 6.90 -19.50 4.73
N THR A 205 6.07 -20.54 4.58
CA THR A 205 5.32 -21.13 5.70
C THR A 205 5.24 -22.65 5.56
N LEU A 206 4.85 -23.33 6.63
CA LEU A 206 4.53 -24.75 6.58
C LEU A 206 3.19 -24.96 5.86
N ASP A 207 3.06 -26.09 5.17
CA ASP A 207 1.78 -26.57 4.66
C ASP A 207 0.75 -26.62 5.81
N ASN A 208 -0.47 -26.13 5.58
CA ASN A 208 -1.54 -25.96 6.57
C ASN A 208 -1.25 -24.97 7.72
N GLN A 209 -0.26 -24.09 7.61
CA GLN A 209 0.04 -23.07 8.61
C GLN A 209 -0.15 -21.67 8.04
N GLN A 210 -0.97 -20.85 8.70
CA GLN A 210 -1.11 -19.43 8.35
C GLN A 210 0.20 -18.69 8.62
N ALA A 211 0.59 -17.86 7.66
CA ALA A 211 1.66 -16.88 7.80
C ALA A 211 1.17 -15.48 7.44
N LYS A 212 1.78 -14.48 8.09
CA LYS A 212 1.45 -13.06 7.91
C LYS A 212 2.74 -12.29 7.65
N PHE A 213 2.70 -11.46 6.64
CA PHE A 213 3.75 -10.53 6.26
C PHE A 213 3.16 -9.12 6.24
N LEU A 214 3.85 -8.18 6.86
CA LEU A 214 3.46 -6.78 6.86
C LEU A 214 4.72 -5.92 6.71
N VAL A 215 4.73 -5.05 5.70
CA VAL A 215 5.74 -4.01 5.52
C VAL A 215 5.01 -2.71 5.27
N GLY A 216 5.22 -1.74 6.15
CA GLY A 216 4.47 -0.50 6.12
C GLY A 216 4.80 0.41 7.29
N GLN A 217 3.87 1.31 7.56
CA GLN A 217 3.94 2.28 8.64
C GLN A 217 2.61 2.28 9.40
N GLU A 218 2.67 2.67 10.67
CA GLU A 218 1.49 2.83 11.51
C GLU A 218 1.14 4.32 11.57
N VAL A 219 0.00 4.70 10.97
CA VAL A 219 -0.44 6.10 10.89
C VAL A 219 -1.55 6.37 11.91
N PRO A 220 -1.50 7.49 12.65
CA PRO A 220 -2.59 7.88 13.53
C PRO A 220 -3.76 8.45 12.71
N VAL A 221 -4.96 7.95 12.98
CA VAL A 221 -6.23 8.42 12.45
C VAL A 221 -7.07 8.97 13.60
N THR A 222 -7.51 10.21 13.49
CA THR A 222 -8.44 10.81 14.46
C THR A 222 -9.79 10.08 14.42
N THR A 223 -10.29 9.61 15.55
CA THR A 223 -11.61 8.93 15.65
C THR A 223 -12.66 9.75 16.39
N GLY A 224 -12.25 10.83 17.05
CA GLY A 224 -13.15 11.70 17.78
C GLY A 224 -12.44 12.96 18.25
N GLU A 225 -13.18 14.06 18.30
CA GLU A 225 -12.73 15.33 18.83
C GLU A 225 -13.81 15.87 19.76
N ALA A 226 -13.45 16.18 20.99
CA ALA A 226 -14.33 16.82 21.97
C ALA A 226 -13.71 18.16 22.39
N LEU A 227 -14.44 19.24 22.16
CA LEU A 227 -14.05 20.57 22.61
C LEU A 227 -14.24 20.65 24.13
N SER A 228 -13.21 21.08 24.85
CA SER A 228 -13.33 21.41 26.28
C SER A 228 -14.26 22.61 26.48
N ASN A 229 -14.94 22.69 27.62
CA ASN A 229 -15.96 23.71 27.95
C ASN A 229 -15.47 25.17 27.83
N ASN A 230 -14.16 25.41 27.78
CA ASN A 230 -13.54 26.72 27.63
C ASN A 230 -12.85 26.96 26.27
N PHE A 231 -13.05 26.08 25.26
CA PHE A 231 -12.48 26.19 23.91
C PHE A 231 -10.92 26.26 23.81
N ASP A 232 -10.19 26.17 24.91
CA ASP A 232 -8.72 26.29 24.94
C ASP A 232 -7.97 25.01 24.53
N ASN A 233 -8.60 23.83 24.61
CA ASN A 233 -7.99 22.56 24.19
C ASN A 233 -9.05 21.58 23.68
N ALA A 234 -8.88 21.11 22.45
CA ALA A 234 -9.66 20.00 21.91
C ALA A 234 -9.02 18.66 22.33
N PHE A 235 -9.82 17.78 22.93
CA PHE A 235 -9.41 16.41 23.20
C PHE A 235 -9.64 15.59 21.94
N ARG A 236 -8.56 15.04 21.37
CA ARG A 236 -8.62 14.22 20.17
C ARG A 236 -8.27 12.77 20.49
N THR A 237 -9.17 11.84 20.21
CA THR A 237 -8.87 10.41 20.28
C THR A 237 -8.25 9.98 18.96
N VAL A 238 -7.13 9.28 19.03
CA VAL A 238 -6.42 8.75 17.85
C VAL A 238 -6.41 7.23 17.91
N GLN A 239 -6.75 6.60 16.79
CA GLN A 239 -6.59 5.18 16.54
C GLN A 239 -5.42 5.00 15.58
N ARG A 240 -4.62 3.96 15.80
CA ARG A 240 -3.49 3.66 14.93
C ARG A 240 -3.92 2.65 13.87
N GLU A 241 -3.66 2.97 12.62
CA GLU A 241 -3.97 2.11 11.47
C GLU A 241 -2.69 1.73 10.75
N GLU A 242 -2.55 0.43 10.44
CA GLU A 242 -1.43 -0.10 9.66
C GLU A 242 -1.65 0.16 8.18
N VAL A 243 -0.73 0.84 7.51
CA VAL A 243 -0.77 1.07 6.06
C VAL A 243 0.52 0.58 5.40
N GLY A 244 0.37 -0.15 4.30
CA GLY A 244 1.50 -0.69 3.55
C GLY A 244 1.11 -1.94 2.78
N ILE A 245 2.06 -2.85 2.60
CA ILE A 245 1.87 -4.12 1.90
C ILE A 245 1.69 -5.21 2.96
N LYS A 246 0.50 -5.81 2.98
CA LYS A 246 0.14 -6.89 3.89
C LYS A 246 -0.24 -8.13 3.09
N LEU A 247 0.39 -9.26 3.41
CA LEU A 247 0.14 -10.55 2.79
C LEU A 247 -0.15 -11.55 3.91
N GLU A 248 -1.35 -12.12 3.91
CA GLU A 248 -1.70 -13.23 4.79
C GLU A 248 -2.06 -14.43 3.92
N VAL A 249 -1.44 -15.57 4.22
CA VAL A 249 -1.63 -16.77 3.42
C VAL A 249 -1.62 -18.03 4.27
N THR A 250 -2.50 -18.95 3.92
CA THR A 250 -2.49 -20.33 4.42
C THR A 250 -2.44 -21.27 3.22
N PRO A 251 -1.29 -21.91 2.93
CA PRO A 251 -1.19 -22.88 1.86
C PRO A 251 -1.64 -24.26 2.30
N GLN A 252 -2.17 -25.02 1.34
CA GLN A 252 -2.52 -26.43 1.46
C GLN A 252 -2.02 -27.17 0.23
N VAL A 253 -1.03 -28.05 0.39
CA VAL A 253 -0.49 -28.84 -0.71
C VAL A 253 -1.33 -30.11 -0.88
N ASN A 254 -1.74 -30.40 -2.11
CA ASN A 254 -2.45 -31.63 -2.43
C ASN A 254 -1.50 -32.74 -2.91
N ALA A 255 -2.02 -33.96 -3.04
CA ALA A 255 -1.24 -35.11 -3.49
C ALA A 255 -0.77 -35.00 -4.96
N ALA A 256 -1.40 -34.14 -5.76
CA ALA A 256 -1.04 -33.89 -7.16
C ALA A 256 0.11 -32.86 -7.30
N GLY A 257 0.51 -32.19 -6.21
CA GLY A 257 1.52 -31.13 -6.23
C GLY A 257 0.98 -29.74 -6.53
N GLU A 258 -0.35 -29.56 -6.54
CA GLU A 258 -0.97 -28.25 -6.59
C GLU A 258 -1.10 -27.67 -5.18
N VAL A 259 -1.04 -26.35 -5.07
CA VAL A 259 -1.14 -25.61 -3.82
C VAL A 259 -2.45 -24.83 -3.80
N LYS A 260 -3.34 -25.20 -2.90
CA LYS A 260 -4.53 -24.42 -2.56
C LYS A 260 -4.13 -23.32 -1.57
N LEU A 261 -4.36 -22.07 -1.92
CA LEU A 261 -4.01 -20.89 -1.15
C LEU A 261 -5.28 -20.21 -0.63
N PHE A 262 -5.38 -20.06 0.69
CA PHE A 262 -6.26 -19.07 1.30
C PHE A 262 -5.47 -17.77 1.43
N LEU A 263 -5.83 -16.77 0.64
CA LEU A 263 -5.03 -15.56 0.47
C LEU A 263 -5.83 -14.32 0.84
N ARG A 264 -5.20 -13.46 1.66
CA ARG A 264 -5.63 -12.08 1.87
C ARG A 264 -4.45 -11.15 1.61
N GLN A 265 -4.50 -10.44 0.49
CA GLN A 265 -3.50 -9.44 0.10
C GLN A 265 -4.11 -8.05 0.25
N GLU A 266 -3.40 -7.16 0.93
CA GLU A 266 -3.76 -5.75 1.03
C GLU A 266 -2.58 -4.87 0.65
N VAL A 267 -2.85 -3.82 -0.11
CA VAL A 267 -1.92 -2.76 -0.43
C VAL A 267 -2.59 -1.44 -0.08
N SER A 268 -1.98 -0.71 0.85
CA SER A 268 -2.46 0.58 1.33
C SER A 268 -1.37 1.63 1.31
N SER A 269 -1.77 2.88 1.04
CA SER A 269 -0.88 4.03 0.96
C SER A 269 -1.55 5.28 1.52
N VAL A 270 -0.75 6.24 2.01
CA VAL A 270 -1.26 7.53 2.49
C VAL A 270 -1.39 8.48 1.29
N ALA A 271 -2.58 8.98 1.01
CA ALA A 271 -2.83 9.95 -0.07
C ALA A 271 -2.54 11.40 0.38
N GLY A 272 -2.60 11.68 1.69
CA GLY A 272 -2.37 13.01 2.28
C GLY A 272 -3.56 13.49 3.11
N PRO A 273 -3.53 14.73 3.61
CA PRO A 273 -4.61 15.27 4.44
C PRO A 273 -5.87 15.58 3.62
N VAL A 274 -7.05 15.45 4.24
CA VAL A 274 -8.36 15.77 3.60
C VAL A 274 -8.48 17.23 3.16
N SER A 275 -7.88 18.17 3.89
CA SER A 275 -7.87 19.58 3.53
C SER A 275 -6.68 20.30 4.18
N SER A 276 -6.39 21.54 3.76
CA SER A 276 -5.38 22.38 4.43
C SER A 276 -5.73 22.79 5.86
N ARG A 277 -6.97 22.54 6.31
CA ARG A 277 -7.50 22.87 7.63
C ARG A 277 -7.73 21.65 8.53
N SER A 278 -7.57 20.43 8.02
CA SER A 278 -7.68 19.19 8.80
C SER A 278 -6.39 18.38 8.64
N SER A 279 -5.89 17.85 9.77
CA SER A 279 -4.74 16.95 9.77
C SER A 279 -5.12 15.48 9.50
N ASP A 280 -6.39 15.18 9.25
CA ASP A 280 -6.84 13.79 9.03
C ASP A 280 -6.38 13.29 7.67
N LEU A 281 -5.93 12.04 7.62
CA LEU A 281 -5.30 11.45 6.45
C LEU A 281 -6.29 10.61 5.64
N ILE A 282 -6.27 10.75 4.32
CA ILE A 282 -6.92 9.83 3.40
C ILE A 282 -5.98 8.65 3.16
N LEU A 283 -6.49 7.44 3.34
CA LEU A 283 -5.77 6.19 3.09
C LEU A 283 -6.35 5.51 1.87
N ASN A 284 -5.52 5.29 0.86
CA ASN A 284 -5.87 4.42 -0.27
C ASN A 284 -5.72 2.97 0.19
N LYS A 285 -6.71 2.12 -0.07
CA LYS A 285 -6.69 0.71 0.31
C LYS A 285 -7.19 -0.14 -0.84
N ARG A 286 -6.40 -1.15 -1.20
CA ARG A 286 -6.71 -2.17 -2.20
C ARG A 286 -6.58 -3.52 -1.51
N ALA A 287 -7.66 -4.27 -1.41
CA ALA A 287 -7.68 -5.54 -0.69
C ALA A 287 -8.30 -6.64 -1.56
N PHE A 288 -7.67 -7.81 -1.55
CA PHE A 288 -8.07 -9.00 -2.27
C PHE A 288 -8.09 -10.16 -1.29
N GLU A 289 -9.25 -10.80 -1.15
CA GLU A 289 -9.42 -11.99 -0.31
C GLU A 289 -10.06 -13.08 -1.16
N THR A 290 -9.36 -14.20 -1.32
CA THR A 290 -9.83 -15.29 -2.18
C THR A 290 -9.19 -16.63 -1.80
N VAL A 291 -9.76 -17.70 -2.35
CA VAL A 291 -9.23 -19.06 -2.27
C VAL A 291 -9.05 -19.59 -3.67
N LEU A 292 -7.83 -20.03 -3.99
CA LEU A 292 -7.46 -20.49 -5.33
C LEU A 292 -6.51 -21.68 -5.24
N THR A 293 -6.40 -22.44 -6.33
CA THR A 293 -5.42 -23.53 -6.46
C THR A 293 -4.48 -23.18 -7.61
N VAL A 294 -3.18 -23.35 -7.40
CA VAL A 294 -2.14 -23.09 -8.40
C VAL A 294 -1.15 -24.23 -8.40
N ASP A 295 -0.64 -24.59 -9.56
CA ASP A 295 0.45 -25.54 -9.72
C ASP A 295 1.76 -25.04 -9.11
N ASP A 296 2.64 -25.98 -8.74
CA ASP A 296 3.95 -25.66 -8.17
C ASP A 296 4.82 -24.86 -9.14
N GLY A 297 5.20 -23.65 -8.74
CA GLY A 297 6.07 -22.76 -9.52
C GLY A 297 5.36 -21.99 -10.64
N GLU A 298 4.06 -22.18 -10.84
CA GLU A 298 3.27 -21.44 -11.82
C GLU A 298 2.80 -20.08 -11.28
N ILE A 299 2.62 -19.12 -12.19
CA ILE A 299 2.13 -17.77 -11.86
C ILE A 299 0.66 -17.69 -12.28
N LEU A 300 -0.22 -17.48 -11.30
CA LEU A 300 -1.64 -17.26 -11.54
C LEU A 300 -2.00 -15.79 -11.32
N ALA A 301 -2.73 -15.20 -12.27
CA ALA A 301 -3.35 -13.89 -12.07
C ALA A 301 -4.60 -14.05 -11.17
N ILE A 302 -4.58 -13.45 -9.99
CA ILE A 302 -5.65 -13.53 -8.99
C ILE A 302 -6.78 -12.56 -9.33
N GLY A 303 -6.41 -11.40 -9.89
CA GLY A 303 -7.34 -10.35 -10.23
C GLY A 303 -6.66 -9.12 -10.78
N GLY A 304 -7.48 -8.12 -11.08
CA GLY A 304 -7.02 -6.83 -11.55
C GLY A 304 -8.14 -5.81 -11.59
N LEU A 305 -7.77 -4.56 -11.80
CA LEU A 305 -8.68 -3.43 -12.01
C LEU A 305 -8.19 -2.65 -13.21
N LEU A 306 -9.08 -2.45 -14.18
CA LEU A 306 -8.89 -1.49 -15.27
C LEU A 306 -9.91 -0.37 -15.07
N ASN A 307 -9.45 0.82 -14.72
CA ASN A 307 -10.28 2.00 -14.54
C ASN A 307 -9.86 3.07 -15.56
N ASP A 308 -10.83 3.69 -16.24
CA ASP A 308 -10.62 4.80 -17.18
C ASP A 308 -11.76 5.81 -16.97
N ASP A 309 -11.49 6.88 -16.21
CA ASP A 309 -12.43 7.96 -15.93
C ASP A 309 -12.07 9.15 -16.81
N GLU A 310 -12.96 9.50 -17.74
CA GLU A 310 -12.82 10.66 -18.60
C GLU A 310 -13.89 11.71 -18.29
N ARG A 311 -13.47 12.90 -17.85
CA ARG A 311 -14.34 14.05 -17.58
C ARG A 311 -14.07 15.17 -18.57
N LYS A 312 -15.10 15.57 -19.30
CA LYS A 312 -15.08 16.71 -20.23
C LYS A 312 -16.06 17.78 -19.75
N THR A 313 -15.51 18.94 -19.38
CA THR A 313 -16.29 20.13 -19.02
C THR A 313 -16.11 21.18 -20.10
N ILE A 314 -17.21 21.67 -20.67
CA ILE A 314 -17.20 22.76 -21.64
C ILE A 314 -18.16 23.83 -21.15
N GLU A 315 -17.62 24.97 -20.75
CA GLU A 315 -18.40 26.17 -20.46
C GLU A 315 -18.28 27.11 -21.65
N ARG A 316 -19.38 27.74 -22.06
CA ARG A 316 -19.42 28.56 -23.27
C ARG A 316 -20.55 29.58 -23.23
N ILE A 317 -20.36 30.66 -23.98
CA ILE A 317 -21.44 31.63 -24.23
C ILE A 317 -22.30 31.12 -25.39
N PRO A 318 -23.63 30.99 -25.21
CA PRO A 318 -24.53 30.66 -26.31
C PRO A 318 -24.38 31.64 -27.48
N LEU A 319 -24.58 31.18 -28.72
CA LEU A 319 -24.47 31.95 -29.97
C LEU A 319 -23.03 32.35 -30.34
N LEU A 320 -22.34 33.14 -29.50
CA LEU A 320 -20.99 33.65 -29.77
C LEU A 320 -19.95 32.54 -29.92
N SER A 321 -20.16 31.45 -29.19
CA SER A 321 -19.25 30.32 -29.21
C SER A 321 -19.35 29.47 -30.49
N ASP A 322 -20.42 29.59 -31.27
CA ASP A 322 -20.64 28.79 -32.48
C ASP A 322 -20.11 29.50 -33.76
N ILE A 323 -19.60 30.73 -33.65
CA ILE A 323 -19.00 31.46 -34.77
C ILE A 323 -17.69 30.77 -35.21
N PRO A 324 -17.50 30.45 -36.50
CA PRO A 324 -16.26 29.87 -36.98
C PRO A 324 -15.07 30.82 -36.72
N LEU A 325 -13.87 30.25 -36.52
CA LEU A 325 -12.61 30.95 -36.24
C LEU A 325 -12.52 31.62 -34.85
N VAL A 326 -13.52 32.42 -34.45
CA VAL A 326 -13.49 33.21 -33.19
C VAL A 326 -14.28 32.58 -32.04
N GLY A 327 -15.12 31.58 -32.30
CA GLY A 327 -15.96 30.96 -31.28
C GLY A 327 -15.18 30.28 -30.15
N GLU A 328 -13.91 29.90 -30.37
CA GLU A 328 -13.05 29.33 -29.32
C GLU A 328 -12.64 30.38 -28.27
N LEU A 329 -12.69 31.67 -28.59
CA LEU A 329 -12.49 32.74 -27.61
C LEU A 329 -13.64 32.84 -26.61
N PHE A 330 -14.81 32.28 -26.92
CA PHE A 330 -16.00 32.32 -26.07
C PHE A 330 -16.32 30.95 -25.44
N LYS A 331 -15.29 30.12 -25.27
CA LYS A 331 -15.36 28.78 -24.64
C LYS A 331 -14.23 28.60 -23.64
N SER A 332 -14.49 27.78 -22.64
CA SER A 332 -13.47 27.17 -21.78
C SER A 332 -13.70 25.67 -21.70
N ARG A 333 -12.68 24.91 -22.10
CA ARG A 333 -12.70 23.45 -22.15
C ARG A 333 -11.73 22.92 -21.10
N SER A 334 -12.18 21.94 -20.34
CA SER A 334 -11.36 21.14 -19.43
C SER A 334 -11.62 19.67 -19.72
N ARG A 335 -10.57 18.91 -20.00
CA ARG A 335 -10.60 17.46 -20.17
C ARG A 335 -9.64 16.85 -19.17
N THR A 336 -10.15 16.04 -18.26
CA THR A 336 -9.34 15.24 -17.34
C THR A 336 -9.57 13.77 -17.69
N ARG A 337 -8.51 12.98 -17.76
CA ARG A 337 -8.57 11.54 -17.95
C ARG A 337 -7.67 10.88 -16.92
N ALA A 338 -8.23 10.01 -16.10
CA ALA A 338 -7.51 9.24 -15.09
C ALA A 338 -7.64 7.76 -15.43
N LYS A 339 -6.51 7.10 -15.68
CA LYS A 339 -6.44 5.67 -16.01
C LYS A 339 -5.64 4.93 -14.96
N THR A 340 -6.15 3.80 -14.50
CA THR A 340 -5.46 2.93 -13.53
C THR A 340 -5.57 1.48 -14.00
N ASN A 341 -4.42 0.82 -14.18
CA ASN A 341 -4.34 -0.61 -14.44
C ASN A 341 -3.67 -1.28 -13.26
N LEU A 342 -4.35 -2.20 -12.61
CA LEU A 342 -3.84 -3.00 -11.51
C LEU A 342 -3.93 -4.46 -11.90
N MET A 343 -2.86 -5.22 -11.68
CA MET A 343 -2.87 -6.67 -11.77
C MET A 343 -2.19 -7.25 -10.54
N VAL A 344 -2.76 -8.33 -10.02
CA VAL A 344 -2.21 -9.07 -8.88
C VAL A 344 -1.99 -10.51 -9.30
N PHE A 345 -0.77 -10.99 -9.15
CA PHE A 345 -0.38 -12.36 -9.43
C PHE A 345 0.10 -13.04 -8.16
N ILE A 346 0.05 -14.37 -8.16
CA ILE A 346 0.57 -15.23 -7.09
C ILE A 346 1.34 -16.38 -7.70
N ARG A 347 2.42 -16.74 -7.02
CA ARG A 347 3.26 -17.88 -7.36
C ARG A 347 3.58 -18.66 -6.09
N PRO A 348 2.98 -19.84 -5.89
CA PRO A 348 3.47 -20.75 -4.87
C PRO A 348 4.67 -21.55 -5.38
N THR A 349 5.55 -21.96 -4.47
CA THR A 349 6.64 -22.90 -4.74
C THR A 349 6.79 -23.84 -3.55
N ILE A 350 6.66 -25.14 -3.80
CA ILE A 350 6.76 -26.19 -2.77
C ILE A 350 8.25 -26.47 -2.50
N LEU A 351 8.63 -26.44 -1.24
CA LEU A 351 9.97 -26.71 -0.75
C LEU A 351 9.94 -28.03 0.03
N ARG A 352 10.37 -29.12 -0.62
CA ARG A 352 10.30 -30.48 -0.06
C ARG A 352 11.57 -30.84 0.69
N SER A 353 12.72 -30.49 0.10
CA SER A 353 14.03 -30.91 0.59
C SER A 353 14.76 -29.78 1.33
N ARG A 354 15.75 -30.16 2.16
CA ARG A 354 16.68 -29.18 2.74
C ARG A 354 17.52 -28.48 1.65
N ALA A 355 17.79 -29.17 0.55
CA ALA A 355 18.51 -28.61 -0.58
C ALA A 355 17.70 -27.53 -1.29
N ASP A 356 16.37 -27.70 -1.41
CA ASP A 356 15.48 -26.69 -2.02
C ASP A 356 15.49 -25.40 -1.19
N ASN A 357 15.40 -25.54 0.14
CA ASN A 357 15.50 -24.42 1.08
C ASN A 357 16.86 -23.71 0.98
N ALA A 358 17.96 -24.48 0.89
CA ALA A 358 19.30 -23.93 0.74
C ALA A 358 19.48 -23.21 -0.61
N ALA A 359 18.96 -23.78 -1.70
CA ALA A 359 19.03 -23.20 -3.04
C ALA A 359 18.21 -21.90 -3.16
N LEU A 360 17.00 -21.87 -2.56
CA LEU A 360 16.19 -20.66 -2.48
C LEU A 360 16.92 -19.56 -1.71
N THR A 361 17.43 -19.90 -0.53
CA THR A 361 18.19 -18.96 0.33
C THR A 361 19.42 -18.43 -0.40
N ALA A 362 20.23 -19.31 -0.99
CA ALA A 362 21.44 -18.93 -1.71
C ALA A 362 21.13 -17.99 -2.90
N ARG A 363 20.05 -18.24 -3.63
CA ARG A 363 19.63 -17.38 -4.75
C ARG A 363 19.22 -15.98 -4.28
N ARG A 364 18.43 -15.87 -3.21
CA ARG A 364 17.97 -14.58 -2.68
C ARG A 364 19.12 -13.79 -2.05
N TYR A 365 19.96 -14.48 -1.29
CA TYR A 365 21.14 -13.90 -0.68
C TYR A 365 22.14 -13.41 -1.73
N GLY A 366 22.43 -14.26 -2.72
CA GLY A 366 23.32 -13.92 -3.85
C GLY A 366 22.86 -12.66 -4.59
N TYR A 367 21.55 -12.55 -4.90
CA TYR A 367 21.01 -11.35 -5.54
C TYR A 367 21.29 -10.06 -4.74
N ILE A 368 21.05 -10.07 -3.42
CA ILE A 368 21.30 -8.88 -2.57
C ILE A 368 22.79 -8.57 -2.52
N ARG A 369 23.63 -9.61 -2.36
CA ARG A 369 25.08 -9.47 -2.32
C ARG A 369 25.64 -8.87 -3.61
N ASP A 370 25.19 -9.36 -4.76
CA ASP A 370 25.65 -8.90 -6.07
C ASP A 370 25.22 -7.45 -6.32
N VAL A 371 24.03 -7.05 -5.87
CA VAL A 371 23.56 -5.65 -5.93
C VAL A 371 24.43 -4.73 -5.05
N GLN A 372 24.85 -5.19 -3.86
CA GLN A 372 25.75 -4.43 -2.99
C GLN A 372 27.14 -4.29 -3.59
N ALA A 373 27.69 -5.38 -4.12
CA ALA A 373 29.00 -5.40 -4.79
C ALA A 373 29.01 -4.50 -6.03
N TRP A 374 27.93 -4.49 -6.82
CA TRP A 374 27.84 -3.61 -7.98
C TRP A 374 27.79 -2.12 -7.60
N ARG A 375 27.15 -1.77 -6.48
CA ARG A 375 27.10 -0.39 -5.99
C ARG A 375 28.45 0.08 -5.44
N ASN A 376 29.13 -0.76 -4.66
CA ASN A 376 30.41 -0.46 -4.04
C ASN A 376 31.45 -1.55 -4.39
N PRO A 377 32.03 -1.53 -5.61
CA PRO A 377 32.92 -2.59 -6.09
C PRO A 377 34.26 -2.74 -5.36
N GLY A 378 34.57 -1.85 -4.41
CA GLY A 378 35.78 -1.88 -3.58
C GLY A 378 35.54 -2.19 -2.11
N GLU A 379 34.29 -2.39 -1.69
CA GLU A 379 33.93 -2.69 -0.30
C GLU A 379 33.30 -4.06 -0.21
N GLU A 380 33.58 -4.79 0.89
CA GLU A 380 32.87 -6.03 1.18
C GLU A 380 31.38 -5.71 1.36
N PRO A 381 30.48 -6.49 0.74
CA PRO A 381 29.04 -6.30 0.90
C PRO A 381 28.66 -6.21 2.39
N ALA A 382 27.94 -5.16 2.78
CA ALA A 382 27.55 -4.95 4.18
C ALA A 382 26.76 -6.13 4.77
N LEU A 383 26.10 -6.93 3.92
CA LEU A 383 25.42 -8.14 4.37
C LEU A 383 26.40 -9.24 4.80
N ASP A 384 27.52 -9.37 4.10
CA ASP A 384 28.56 -10.36 4.40
C ASP A 384 29.27 -9.98 5.71
N THR A 385 29.59 -8.70 5.90
CA THR A 385 30.15 -8.19 7.17
C THR A 385 29.18 -8.39 8.33
N LEU A 386 27.90 -8.04 8.17
CA LEU A 386 26.87 -8.23 9.22
C LEU A 386 26.67 -9.70 9.58
N VAL A 387 26.57 -10.59 8.60
CA VAL A 387 26.40 -12.03 8.84
C VAL A 387 27.65 -12.60 9.52
N ARG A 388 28.83 -12.19 9.09
CA ARG A 388 30.11 -12.61 9.65
C ARG A 388 30.26 -12.16 11.10
N ASP A 389 29.98 -10.90 11.39
CA ASP A 389 30.05 -10.31 12.72
C ASP A 389 28.98 -10.89 13.66
N TYR A 390 27.76 -11.12 13.14
CA TYR A 390 26.65 -11.65 13.93
C TYR A 390 26.76 -13.15 14.22
N LEU A 391 27.19 -13.96 13.24
CA LEU A 391 27.34 -15.41 13.38
C LEU A 391 28.73 -15.83 13.87
N GLY A 392 29.68 -14.91 13.98
CA GLY A 392 31.06 -15.18 14.39
C GLY A 392 31.80 -16.13 13.44
N THR A 393 31.41 -16.18 12.15
CA THR A 393 32.03 -17.09 11.18
C THR A 393 33.32 -16.48 10.65
N VAL A 394 34.44 -17.19 10.73
CA VAL A 394 35.65 -16.83 9.98
C VAL A 394 35.46 -17.32 8.54
N PRO A 395 35.64 -16.47 7.50
CA PRO A 395 35.48 -16.89 6.12
C PRO A 395 36.42 -18.06 5.83
N PRO A 396 36.01 -19.03 5.01
CA PRO A 396 36.95 -20.03 4.52
C PRO A 396 38.08 -19.29 3.81
N ALA A 397 39.32 -19.59 4.21
CA ALA A 397 40.49 -19.06 3.53
C ALA A 397 40.36 -19.35 2.02
N PRO A 398 40.70 -18.40 1.13
CA PRO A 398 40.65 -18.65 -0.29
C PRO A 398 41.43 -19.92 -0.59
N THR A 399 40.78 -20.89 -1.22
CA THR A 399 41.46 -22.11 -1.67
C THR A 399 42.51 -21.64 -2.67
N PRO A 400 43.81 -21.93 -2.46
CA PRO A 400 44.82 -21.53 -3.42
C PRO A 400 44.44 -22.12 -4.78
N PRO A 401 44.61 -21.38 -5.89
CA PRO A 401 44.31 -21.90 -7.21
C PRO A 401 45.04 -23.22 -7.40
N SER A 402 44.31 -24.26 -7.78
CA SER A 402 44.92 -25.52 -8.20
C SER A 402 45.82 -25.19 -9.39
N ALA A 403 47.05 -25.73 -9.41
CA ALA A 403 48.03 -25.51 -10.48
C ALA A 403 47.58 -25.99 -11.89
N ALA A 404 46.32 -26.42 -12.03
CA ALA A 404 45.68 -26.83 -13.27
C ALA A 404 44.75 -25.78 -13.89
N ASP A 405 44.48 -24.64 -13.23
CA ASP A 405 43.71 -23.55 -13.84
C ASP A 405 44.61 -22.76 -14.81
N VAL A 406 44.48 -23.08 -16.09
CA VAL A 406 45.07 -22.28 -17.17
C VAL A 406 44.21 -21.03 -17.36
N THR A 407 44.73 -19.88 -16.93
CA THR A 407 44.17 -18.58 -17.27
C THR A 407 44.27 -18.38 -18.78
N ILE A 408 43.16 -18.51 -19.50
CA ILE A 408 43.09 -18.13 -20.91
C ILE A 408 43.06 -16.60 -20.95
N VAL A 409 44.21 -15.99 -21.29
CA VAL A 409 44.29 -14.56 -21.60
C VAL A 409 43.57 -14.33 -22.93
N PRO A 410 42.61 -13.40 -23.03
CA PRO A 410 41.99 -13.06 -24.31
C PRO A 410 43.04 -12.59 -25.31
N ILE A 411 43.03 -13.16 -26.51
CA ILE A 411 43.82 -12.65 -27.65
C ILE A 411 43.30 -11.25 -28.01
N ASP A 412 44.21 -10.29 -28.04
CA ASP A 412 43.94 -8.93 -28.55
C ASP A 412 43.45 -9.03 -30.00
N LEU A 413 42.27 -8.46 -30.25
CA LEU A 413 41.75 -8.28 -31.60
C LEU A 413 42.59 -7.20 -32.31
N PRO A 414 43.00 -7.42 -33.58
CA PRO A 414 43.75 -6.42 -34.32
C PRO A 414 42.89 -5.15 -34.55
N PRO A 415 43.52 -3.96 -34.62
CA PRO A 415 42.80 -2.70 -34.72
C PRO A 415 42.00 -2.60 -36.02
N SER A 416 40.75 -2.15 -35.90
CA SER A 416 39.85 -1.88 -37.03
C SER A 416 40.39 -0.74 -37.90
N VAL A 417 40.38 -0.97 -39.21
CA VAL A 417 40.73 -0.01 -40.28
C VAL A 417 39.81 1.23 -40.20
N PRO A 418 40.31 2.46 -40.37
CA PRO A 418 39.47 3.65 -40.34
C PRO A 418 38.60 3.75 -41.61
N GLU A 419 37.31 4.02 -41.38
CA GLU A 419 36.28 4.24 -42.39
C GLU A 419 36.54 5.55 -43.16
N ALA A 420 36.63 5.46 -44.48
CA ALA A 420 36.79 6.60 -45.36
C ALA A 420 35.42 7.25 -45.65
N GLN A 421 35.29 8.54 -45.39
CA GLN A 421 34.15 9.35 -45.83
C GLN A 421 34.14 9.54 -47.35
N PRO A 422 32.95 9.63 -47.94
CA PRO A 422 32.53 10.91 -48.51
C PRO A 422 31.24 11.49 -47.93
#